data_AF-A0A1X0RTV7-F1
#
_entry.id   AF-A0A1X0RTV7-F1
#
_cell.length_a   1.000
_cell.length_b   1.000
_cell.length_c   1.000
_cell.angle_alpha   90.00
_cell.angle_beta   90.00
_cell.angle_gamma   90.00
#
_symmetry.space_group_name_H-M   'P 1'
#
loop_
_entity.id
_entity.type
_entity.pdbx_description
1 polymer ?
#
loop_
_entity_poly.entity_id
_entity_poly.type
_entity_poly.pdbx_seq_one_letter_code
_entity_poly.pdbx_strand_id
1 'polypeptide(L)'
;MSTVEENLTLDELLERHKEEQKQLTSKIIALRKSAPKSDKRKKREINSRIADLEYGLKLKHEEEIRAFKAKESGLDPSDQQNELDDGISLDRLNELTLQDNDQLKTQDAAQQPKAKKVNKAKLRIEKRNAEMERLREEAEQEAANQVDQGAIEADAIRELVIPMNLRVKQITADGHW
;
A
#
# COMPACT_ATOMS: atom_id res chain seq x y z
N MET A 1 -7.61 -17.38 -38.60
CA MET A 1 -6.86 -18.63 -38.36
C MET A 1 -6.19 -18.53 -37.01
N SER A 2 -6.63 -19.31 -36.02
CA SER A 2 -5.76 -20.07 -35.11
C SER A 2 -6.65 -20.79 -34.09
N THR A 3 -7.17 -21.95 -34.47
CA THR A 3 -7.87 -22.90 -33.59
C THR A 3 -6.82 -23.84 -32.99
N VAL A 4 -6.00 -23.33 -32.07
CA VAL A 4 -4.97 -24.12 -31.35
C VAL A 4 -5.22 -24.09 -29.83
N GLU A 5 -6.39 -23.62 -29.38
CA GLU A 5 -6.70 -23.49 -27.94
C GLU A 5 -7.25 -24.76 -27.29
N GLU A 6 -7.23 -25.91 -27.98
CA GLU A 6 -7.93 -27.09 -27.46
C GLU A 6 -7.11 -28.00 -26.56
N ASN A 7 -5.77 -27.92 -26.51
CA ASN A 7 -4.95 -28.76 -25.62
C ASN A 7 -3.63 -28.09 -25.15
N LEU A 8 -3.65 -26.83 -24.68
CA LEU A 8 -2.49 -26.34 -23.91
C LEU A 8 -2.49 -27.00 -22.53
N THR A 9 -1.34 -27.47 -22.08
CA THR A 9 -1.17 -27.90 -20.68
C THR A 9 -1.14 -26.68 -19.75
N LEU A 10 -1.42 -26.88 -18.45
CA LEU A 10 -1.33 -25.80 -17.47
C LEU A 10 0.06 -25.14 -17.47
N ASP A 11 1.11 -25.93 -17.67
CA ASP A 11 2.49 -25.45 -17.72
C ASP A 11 2.74 -24.54 -18.93
N GLU A 12 2.24 -24.89 -20.12
CA GLU A 12 2.35 -24.04 -21.31
C GLU A 12 1.56 -22.73 -21.17
N LEU A 13 0.40 -22.75 -20.51
CA LEU A 13 -0.37 -21.55 -20.19
C LEU A 13 0.43 -20.61 -19.27
N LEU A 14 1.06 -21.16 -18.23
CA LEU A 14 1.90 -20.39 -17.31
C LEU A 14 3.17 -19.87 -17.97
N GLU A 15 3.77 -20.61 -18.90
CA GLU A 15 4.91 -20.12 -19.69
C GLU A 15 4.50 -18.93 -20.56
N ARG A 16 3.35 -19.01 -21.22
CA ARG A 16 2.81 -17.87 -21.97
C ARG A 16 2.55 -16.67 -21.07
N HIS A 17 1.98 -16.85 -19.88
CA HIS A 17 1.79 -15.76 -18.91
C HIS A 17 3.11 -15.09 -18.53
N LYS A 18 4.19 -15.87 -18.33
CA LYS A 18 5.53 -15.32 -18.06
C LYS A 18 6.06 -14.51 -19.25
N GLU A 19 5.85 -14.97 -20.47
CA GLU A 19 6.24 -14.22 -21.67
C GLU A 19 5.47 -12.91 -21.79
N GLU A 20 4.16 -12.93 -21.59
CA GLU A 20 3.31 -11.74 -21.61
C GLU A 20 3.70 -10.74 -20.50
N GLN A 21 4.04 -11.25 -19.31
CA GLN A 21 4.56 -10.42 -18.22
C GLN A 21 5.90 -9.79 -18.61
N LYS A 22 6.82 -10.54 -19.25
CA LYS A 22 8.09 -10.02 -19.76
C LYS A 22 7.88 -8.95 -20.84
N GLN A 23 6.93 -9.15 -21.75
CA GLN A 23 6.55 -8.15 -22.74
C GLN A 23 5.98 -6.88 -22.08
N LEU A 24 5.13 -7.04 -21.05
CA LEU A 24 4.60 -5.94 -20.27
C LEU A 24 5.71 -5.15 -19.57
N THR A 25 6.69 -5.83 -18.94
CA THR A 25 7.83 -5.13 -18.31
C THR A 25 8.62 -4.29 -19.32
N SER A 26 8.88 -4.83 -20.52
CA SER A 26 9.54 -4.10 -21.61
C SER A 26 8.73 -2.87 -22.03
N LYS A 27 7.41 -3.01 -22.16
CA LYS A 27 6.48 -1.93 -22.49
C LYS A 27 6.44 -0.85 -21.40
N ILE A 28 6.42 -1.24 -20.13
CA ILE A 28 6.47 -0.31 -18.98
C ILE A 28 7.77 0.50 -19.00
N ILE A 29 8.91 -0.14 -19.28
CA ILE A 29 10.20 0.56 -19.38
C ILE A 29 10.16 1.59 -20.52
N ALA A 30 9.63 1.24 -21.69
CA ALA A 30 9.48 2.16 -22.81
C ALA A 30 8.54 3.33 -22.46
N LEU A 31 7.39 3.06 -21.84
CA LEU A 31 6.44 4.08 -21.39
C LEU A 31 7.09 5.04 -20.38
N ARG A 32 7.80 4.51 -19.36
CA ARG A 32 8.52 5.32 -18.38
C ARG A 32 9.59 6.20 -19.03
N LYS A 33 10.25 5.72 -20.09
CA LYS A 33 11.26 6.48 -20.84
C LYS A 33 10.65 7.55 -21.75
N SER A 34 9.41 7.39 -22.20
CA SER A 34 8.75 8.33 -23.12
C SER A 34 8.38 9.68 -22.48
N ALA A 35 8.18 9.74 -21.16
CA ALA A 35 7.94 11.01 -20.47
C ALA A 35 9.24 11.74 -20.12
N PRO A 36 9.36 13.03 -20.47
CA PRO A 36 10.48 13.85 -20.00
C PRO A 36 10.40 14.03 -18.48
N LYS A 37 11.56 14.01 -17.80
CA LYS A 37 11.66 14.07 -16.33
C LYS A 37 11.00 15.31 -15.70
N SER A 38 10.89 16.41 -16.45
CA SER A 38 10.31 17.68 -16.01
C SER A 38 8.78 17.69 -16.01
N ASP A 39 8.13 16.91 -16.90
CA ASP A 39 6.68 16.97 -17.10
C ASP A 39 5.94 16.06 -16.10
N LYS A 40 5.65 16.63 -14.93
CA LYS A 40 4.95 15.94 -13.81
C LYS A 40 3.56 15.44 -14.22
N ARG A 41 2.85 16.14 -15.12
CA ARG A 41 1.51 15.77 -15.55
C ARG A 41 1.56 14.50 -16.41
N LYS A 42 2.42 14.47 -17.43
CA LYS A 42 2.62 13.27 -18.26
C LYS A 42 3.13 12.09 -17.45
N LYS A 43 3.99 12.31 -16.46
CA LYS A 43 4.44 11.22 -15.57
C LYS A 43 3.30 10.58 -14.78
N ARG A 44 2.35 11.38 -14.28
CA ARG A 44 1.15 10.85 -13.58
C ARG A 44 0.25 10.07 -14.53
N GLU A 45 0.02 10.60 -15.73
CA GLU A 45 -0.78 9.93 -16.76
C GLU A 45 -0.17 8.59 -17.18
N ILE A 46 1.14 8.56 -17.43
CA ILE A 46 1.86 7.32 -17.76
C ILE A 46 1.82 6.33 -16.60
N ASN A 47 1.98 6.78 -15.36
CA ASN A 47 1.88 5.89 -14.20
C ASN A 47 0.47 5.30 -14.05
N SER A 48 -0.59 6.10 -14.26
CA SER A 48 -1.96 5.60 -14.30
C SER A 48 -2.12 4.55 -15.39
N ARG A 49 -1.59 4.83 -16.59
CA ARG A 49 -1.66 3.89 -17.71
C ARG A 49 -0.91 2.58 -17.44
N ILE A 50 0.23 2.65 -16.74
CA ILE A 50 0.98 1.46 -16.31
C ILE A 50 0.11 0.63 -15.34
N ALA A 51 -0.52 1.26 -14.36
CA ALA A 51 -1.40 0.58 -13.42
C ALA A 51 -2.58 -0.13 -14.12
N ASP A 52 -3.22 0.54 -15.09
CA ASP A 52 -4.30 -0.06 -15.87
C ASP A 52 -3.84 -1.28 -16.67
N LEU A 53 -2.62 -1.21 -17.25
CA LEU A 53 -2.04 -2.32 -18.02
C LEU A 53 -1.67 -3.51 -17.13
N GLU A 54 -1.11 -3.26 -15.95
CA GLU A 54 -0.79 -4.30 -14.96
C GLU A 54 -2.05 -4.98 -14.43
N TYR A 55 -3.08 -4.20 -14.08
CA TYR A 55 -4.36 -4.73 -13.63
C TYR A 55 -5.05 -5.56 -14.72
N GLY A 56 -5.11 -5.04 -15.95
CA GLY A 56 -5.75 -5.74 -17.06
C GLY A 56 -5.06 -7.04 -17.45
N LEU A 57 -3.72 -7.12 -17.36
CA LEU A 57 -3.00 -8.36 -17.61
C LEU A 57 -3.27 -9.39 -16.51
N LYS A 58 -3.21 -8.95 -15.25
CA LYS A 58 -3.49 -9.81 -14.10
C LYS A 58 -4.90 -10.39 -14.16
N LEU A 59 -5.89 -9.56 -14.45
CA LEU A 59 -7.29 -10.00 -14.57
C LEU A 59 -7.46 -11.06 -15.66
N LYS A 60 -6.82 -10.87 -16.83
CA LYS A 60 -6.83 -11.86 -17.90
C LYS A 60 -6.19 -13.18 -17.49
N HIS A 61 -5.03 -13.13 -16.85
CA HIS A 61 -4.35 -14.36 -16.39
C HIS A 61 -5.19 -15.11 -15.36
N GLU A 62 -5.87 -14.40 -14.46
CA GLU A 62 -6.81 -14.99 -13.50
C GLU A 62 -8.03 -15.62 -14.18
N GLU A 63 -8.62 -14.94 -15.17
CA GLU A 63 -9.72 -15.46 -15.99
C GLU A 63 -9.32 -16.70 -16.79
N GLU A 64 -8.13 -16.70 -17.40
CA GLU A 64 -7.60 -17.84 -18.15
C GLU A 64 -7.32 -19.05 -17.25
N ILE A 65 -6.74 -18.83 -16.06
CA ILE A 65 -6.55 -19.90 -15.07
C ILE A 65 -7.90 -20.43 -14.59
N ARG A 66 -8.87 -19.54 -14.33
CA ARG A 66 -10.23 -19.94 -13.93
C ARG A 66 -10.90 -20.77 -15.01
N ALA A 67 -10.86 -20.32 -16.25
CA ALA A 67 -11.42 -21.05 -17.40
C ALA A 67 -10.73 -22.41 -17.58
N PHE A 68 -9.41 -22.47 -17.41
CA PHE A 68 -8.65 -23.71 -17.49
C PHE A 68 -9.05 -24.70 -16.38
N LYS A 69 -9.11 -24.24 -15.13
CA LYS A 69 -9.54 -25.05 -13.97
C LYS A 69 -10.97 -25.55 -14.13
N ALA A 70 -11.89 -24.71 -14.61
CA ALA A 70 -13.27 -25.11 -14.90
C ALA A 70 -13.32 -26.22 -15.98
N LYS A 71 -12.49 -26.10 -17.03
CA LYS A 71 -12.38 -27.12 -18.09
C LYS A 71 -11.78 -28.44 -17.59
N GLU A 72 -10.78 -28.38 -16.70
CA GLU A 72 -10.14 -29.56 -16.10
C GLU A 72 -11.05 -30.29 -15.10
N SER A 73 -11.86 -29.55 -14.32
CA SER A 73 -12.77 -30.10 -13.31
C SER A 73 -14.15 -30.50 -13.84
N GLY A 74 -14.50 -30.14 -15.08
CA GLY A 74 -15.79 -30.50 -15.70
C GLY A 74 -17.01 -29.80 -15.07
N LEU A 75 -16.80 -28.72 -14.31
CA LEU A 75 -17.85 -27.94 -13.65
C LEU A 75 -18.16 -26.65 -14.45
N ASP A 76 -19.43 -26.21 -14.40
CA ASP A 76 -19.92 -24.98 -15.02
C ASP A 76 -19.12 -23.75 -14.50
N PRO A 77 -18.61 -22.87 -15.39
CA PRO A 77 -17.86 -21.67 -15.02
C PRO A 77 -18.62 -20.71 -14.08
N SER A 78 -19.92 -20.92 -13.88
CA SER A 78 -20.78 -20.13 -13.00
C SER A 78 -20.75 -20.56 -11.53
N ASP A 79 -20.43 -21.82 -11.23
CA ASP A 79 -20.39 -22.36 -9.85
C ASP A 79 -19.03 -22.12 -9.15
N GLN A 80 -18.01 -21.73 -9.91
CA GLN A 80 -16.70 -21.36 -9.37
C GLN A 80 -16.63 -19.91 -8.88
N GLN A 81 -17.79 -19.27 -8.62
CA GLN A 81 -17.87 -17.96 -7.95
C GLN A 81 -17.30 -18.00 -6.52
N ASN A 82 -17.19 -19.18 -5.91
CA ASN A 82 -16.74 -19.33 -4.52
C ASN A 82 -15.36 -20.00 -4.34
N GLU A 83 -14.76 -20.61 -5.37
CA GLU A 83 -13.51 -21.38 -5.18
C GLU A 83 -12.23 -20.68 -5.67
N LEU A 84 -12.35 -19.53 -6.35
CA LEU A 84 -11.21 -18.69 -6.70
C LEU A 84 -11.39 -17.27 -6.17
N ASP A 85 -12.00 -17.14 -5.00
CA ASP A 85 -11.56 -16.15 -4.02
C ASP A 85 -10.17 -16.59 -3.51
N ASP A 86 -9.16 -16.36 -4.35
CA ASP A 86 -7.75 -16.31 -3.92
C ASP A 86 -7.44 -14.94 -3.28
N GLY A 87 -8.45 -14.32 -2.68
CA GLY A 87 -8.30 -13.56 -1.45
C GLY A 87 -8.27 -14.51 -0.24
N ILE A 88 -7.21 -15.32 -0.08
CA ILE A 88 -6.90 -16.04 1.17
C ILE A 88 -8.16 -16.76 1.73
N SER A 89 -8.57 -17.87 1.13
CA SER A 89 -9.74 -18.62 1.60
C SER A 89 -9.64 -18.88 3.10
N LEU A 90 -10.66 -18.47 3.85
CA LEU A 90 -10.69 -18.56 5.32
C LEU A 90 -10.43 -20.00 5.79
N ASP A 91 -10.81 -21.00 4.99
CA ASP A 91 -10.57 -22.41 5.27
C ASP A 91 -9.09 -22.79 5.12
N ARG A 92 -8.33 -22.19 4.18
CA ARG A 92 -6.87 -22.37 4.06
C ARG A 92 -6.10 -21.64 5.17
N LEU A 93 -6.63 -20.51 5.64
CA LEU A 93 -6.11 -19.82 6.83
C LEU A 93 -6.44 -20.60 8.11
N ASN A 94 -7.60 -21.25 8.17
CA ASN A 94 -8.05 -22.05 9.29
C ASN A 94 -7.35 -23.41 9.31
N GLU A 95 -7.09 -24.06 8.17
CA GLU A 95 -6.31 -25.30 8.07
C GLU A 95 -4.86 -25.10 8.53
N LEU A 96 -4.26 -23.93 8.22
CA LEU A 96 -2.96 -23.50 8.76
C LEU A 96 -3.01 -23.13 10.27
N THR A 97 -4.20 -22.91 10.82
CA THR A 97 -4.43 -22.60 12.25
C THR A 97 -4.90 -23.84 13.05
N LEU A 98 -5.49 -24.84 12.37
CA LEU A 98 -6.09 -26.07 12.92
C LEU A 98 -5.15 -27.28 12.82
N GLN A 99 -4.20 -27.33 11.87
CA GLN A 99 -3.07 -28.25 11.96
C GLN A 99 -2.18 -27.98 13.19
N ASP A 100 -2.35 -26.82 13.84
CA ASP A 100 -1.75 -26.48 15.13
C ASP A 100 -2.72 -26.69 16.32
N ASN A 101 -3.93 -27.24 16.10
CA ASN A 101 -4.99 -27.27 17.13
C ASN A 101 -5.89 -28.51 17.22
N ASP A 102 -5.64 -29.61 16.51
CA ASP A 102 -6.26 -30.89 16.87
C ASP A 102 -5.41 -31.69 17.87
N GLN A 103 -5.30 -31.10 19.07
CA GLN A 103 -5.52 -31.87 20.29
C GLN A 103 -6.59 -31.16 21.13
N LEU A 104 -7.72 -31.85 21.27
CA LEU A 104 -8.69 -31.83 22.38
C LEU A 104 -10.02 -31.09 22.12
N LYS A 105 -11.03 -31.89 21.75
CA LYS A 105 -12.39 -31.73 22.27
C LYS A 105 -12.56 -32.61 23.50
N THR A 106 -12.95 -32.02 24.64
CA THR A 106 -14.07 -32.43 25.55
C THR A 106 -13.96 -31.72 26.90
N GLN A 107 -15.10 -31.13 27.33
CA GLN A 107 -15.65 -30.87 28.69
C GLN A 107 -14.63 -30.67 29.86
N ASP A 108 -14.67 -29.59 30.66
CA ASP A 108 -15.77 -29.24 31.57
C ASP A 108 -15.72 -27.75 32.00
N ALA A 109 -16.82 -27.30 32.60
CA ALA A 109 -17.16 -25.93 32.99
C ALA A 109 -16.07 -25.06 33.68
N ALA A 110 -16.24 -23.74 33.47
CA ALA A 110 -15.76 -22.60 34.28
C ALA A 110 -14.32 -22.05 34.09
N GLN A 111 -14.23 -21.09 33.15
CA GLN A 111 -13.53 -19.79 33.20
C GLN A 111 -12.10 -19.70 33.79
N GLN A 112 -11.07 -19.64 32.92
CA GLN A 112 -10.00 -18.59 32.86
C GLN A 112 -9.17 -18.72 31.55
N PRO A 113 -8.80 -17.62 30.85
CA PRO A 113 -8.19 -17.70 29.50
C PRO A 113 -6.66 -17.74 29.50
N LYS A 114 -6.08 -18.65 28.70
CA LYS A 114 -4.63 -18.75 28.43
C LYS A 114 -4.25 -17.96 27.17
N ALA A 115 -3.10 -17.28 27.23
CA ALA A 115 -2.62 -16.31 26.24
C ALA A 115 -2.17 -16.95 24.91
N LYS A 116 -2.65 -16.41 23.78
CA LYS A 116 -2.29 -16.81 22.41
C LYS A 116 -0.96 -16.16 21.97
N LYS A 117 -0.09 -16.93 21.31
CA LYS A 117 1.18 -16.43 20.74
C LYS A 117 0.90 -15.43 19.61
N VAL A 118 1.54 -14.27 19.66
CA VAL A 118 1.33 -13.14 18.73
C VAL A 118 2.05 -13.34 17.40
N ASN A 119 1.34 -13.05 16.30
CA ASN A 119 1.82 -13.23 14.93
C ASN A 119 2.92 -12.20 14.58
N LYS A 120 4.10 -12.69 14.19
CA LYS A 120 5.33 -11.91 13.96
C LYS A 120 5.19 -10.82 12.89
N ALA A 121 4.26 -10.97 11.93
CA ALA A 121 3.96 -9.94 10.93
C ALA A 121 3.23 -8.73 11.55
N LYS A 122 2.31 -8.98 12.49
CA LYS A 122 1.63 -7.92 13.25
C LYS A 122 2.61 -7.16 14.12
N LEU A 123 3.55 -7.87 14.75
CA LEU A 123 4.64 -7.26 15.53
C LEU A 123 5.52 -6.31 14.68
N ARG A 124 5.75 -6.63 13.41
CA ARG A 124 6.54 -5.78 12.50
C ARG A 124 5.80 -4.52 12.08
N ILE A 125 4.48 -4.62 11.83
CA ILE A 125 3.63 -3.47 11.51
C ILE A 125 3.48 -2.56 12.74
N GLU A 126 3.25 -3.16 13.90
CA GLU A 126 3.13 -2.46 15.18
C GLU A 126 4.44 -1.74 15.53
N LYS A 127 5.60 -2.38 15.34
CA LYS A 127 6.91 -1.73 15.51
C LYS A 127 7.10 -0.52 14.58
N ARG A 128 6.73 -0.64 13.29
CA ARG A 128 6.84 0.46 12.34
C ARG A 128 5.90 1.63 12.72
N ASN A 129 4.69 1.31 13.18
CA ASN A 129 3.74 2.34 13.59
C ASN A 129 4.20 3.04 14.88
N ALA A 130 4.73 2.28 15.84
CA ALA A 130 5.31 2.83 17.06
C ALA A 130 6.51 3.75 16.76
N GLU A 131 7.38 3.38 15.80
CA GLU A 131 8.48 4.26 15.36
C GLU A 131 7.99 5.56 14.72
N MET A 132 6.92 5.51 13.90
CA MET A 132 6.33 6.73 13.32
C MET A 132 5.67 7.62 14.36
N GLU A 133 4.96 7.05 15.34
CA GLU A 133 4.33 7.82 16.42
C GLU A 133 5.38 8.51 17.29
N ARG A 134 6.49 7.82 17.62
CA ARG A 134 7.61 8.44 18.35
C ARG A 134 8.23 9.60 17.59
N LEU A 135 8.43 9.45 16.28
CA LEU A 135 8.96 10.53 15.44
C LEU A 135 8.00 11.72 15.37
N ARG A 136 6.68 11.46 15.37
CA ARG A 136 5.66 12.51 15.40
C ARG A 136 5.67 13.25 16.73
N GLU A 137 5.70 12.53 17.85
CA GLU A 137 5.75 13.13 19.17
C GLU A 137 7.03 13.96 19.39
N GLU A 138 8.18 13.47 18.89
CA GLU A 138 9.44 14.22 18.90
C GLU A 138 9.34 15.49 18.05
N ALA A 139 8.76 15.42 16.85
CA ALA A 139 8.53 16.59 16.00
C ALA A 139 7.57 17.61 16.63
N GLU A 140 6.52 17.15 17.34
CA GLU A 140 5.59 18.01 18.06
C GLU A 140 6.26 18.68 19.28
N GLN A 141 7.13 17.96 20.00
CA GLN A 141 7.93 18.52 21.09
C GLN A 141 8.96 19.54 20.59
N GLU A 142 9.63 19.26 19.48
CA GLU A 142 10.55 20.21 18.83
C GLU A 142 9.82 21.47 18.35
N ALA A 143 8.62 21.32 17.76
CA ALA A 143 7.79 22.45 17.36
C ALA A 143 7.28 23.26 18.54
N ALA A 144 6.89 22.62 19.65
CA ALA A 144 6.46 23.31 20.87
C ALA A 144 7.60 24.03 21.58
N ASN A 145 8.82 23.48 21.50
CA ASN A 145 10.02 24.10 22.07
C ASN A 145 10.67 25.13 21.12
N GLN A 146 10.11 25.29 19.91
CA GLN A 146 10.57 26.31 18.98
C GLN A 146 10.16 27.69 19.50
N VAL A 147 11.16 28.49 19.84
CA VAL A 147 10.97 29.86 20.31
C VAL A 147 10.58 30.77 19.14
N ASP A 148 9.57 31.61 19.34
CA ASP A 148 9.18 32.63 18.38
C ASP A 148 10.23 33.76 18.33
N GLN A 149 11.12 33.68 17.35
CA GLN A 149 12.19 34.67 17.14
C GLN A 149 11.62 36.06 16.82
N GLY A 150 10.47 36.15 16.14
CA GLY A 150 9.88 37.43 15.78
C GLY A 150 9.37 38.21 17.00
N ALA A 151 8.83 37.51 18.00
CA ALA A 151 8.45 38.11 19.26
C ALA A 151 9.65 38.66 20.04
N ILE A 152 10.75 37.90 20.10
CA ILE A 152 12.00 38.32 20.77
C ILE A 152 12.57 39.57 20.09
N GLU A 153 12.64 39.57 18.76
CA GLU A 153 13.13 40.72 18.00
C GLU A 153 12.26 41.95 18.23
N ALA A 154 10.93 41.80 18.21
CA ALA A 154 10.02 42.90 18.47
C ALA A 154 10.17 43.47 19.88
N ASP A 155 10.38 42.62 20.90
CA ASP A 155 10.60 43.05 22.28
C ASP A 155 11.95 43.76 22.45
N ALA A 156 13.01 43.24 21.85
CA ALA A 156 14.33 43.88 21.85
C ALA A 156 14.30 45.27 21.18
N ILE A 157 13.59 45.39 20.05
CA ILE A 157 13.40 46.68 19.38
C ILE A 157 12.63 47.64 20.31
N ARG A 158 11.53 47.19 20.94
CA ARG A 158 10.75 48.03 21.88
C ARG A 158 11.62 48.56 23.02
N GLU A 159 12.44 47.70 23.62
CA GLU A 159 13.35 48.10 24.70
C GLU A 159 14.31 49.20 24.26
N LEU A 160 14.83 49.12 23.03
CA LEU A 160 15.76 50.09 22.47
C LEU A 160 15.14 51.47 22.19
N VAL A 161 13.87 51.54 21.75
CA VAL A 161 13.22 52.81 21.40
C VAL A 161 12.60 53.57 22.58
N ILE A 162 12.33 52.91 23.71
CA ILE A 162 11.84 53.55 24.94
C ILE A 162 12.71 54.74 25.40
N PRO A 163 14.05 54.60 25.57
CA PRO A 163 14.90 55.71 26.01
C PRO A 163 15.01 56.84 24.97
N MET A 164 14.67 56.58 23.71
CA MET A 164 14.68 57.57 22.63
C MET A 164 13.34 58.31 22.50
N ASN A 165 12.36 58.01 23.35
CA ASN A 165 10.99 58.56 23.27
C ASN A 165 10.29 58.26 21.93
N LEU A 166 10.64 57.13 21.31
CA LEU A 166 10.09 56.67 20.03
C LEU A 166 9.16 55.46 20.23
N ARG A 167 8.34 55.16 19.21
CA ARG A 167 7.40 54.03 19.22
C ARG A 167 7.44 53.30 17.88
N VAL A 168 7.39 51.97 17.93
CA VAL A 168 7.23 51.11 16.75
C VAL A 168 5.79 51.19 16.22
N LYS A 169 5.64 51.52 14.93
CA LYS A 169 4.35 51.45 14.21
C LYS A 169 4.44 50.30 13.19
N GLN A 170 3.65 49.24 13.41
CA GLN A 170 3.61 48.11 12.48
C GLN A 170 2.89 48.51 11.19
N ILE A 171 3.52 48.26 10.04
CA ILE A 171 2.93 48.41 8.71
C ILE A 171 2.77 47.02 8.08
N THR A 172 1.80 46.88 7.18
CA THR A 172 1.60 45.64 6.41
C THR A 172 2.74 45.47 5.41
N ALA A 173 3.27 44.25 5.27
CA ALA A 173 4.28 43.94 4.26
C ALA A 173 3.63 43.71 2.88
N ASP A 174 2.93 44.71 2.35
CA ASP A 174 2.19 44.63 1.08
C ASP A 174 3.00 45.14 -0.13
N GLY A 175 4.29 45.43 0.06
CA GLY A 175 5.18 45.92 -0.98
C GLY A 175 4.88 47.33 -1.46
N HIS A 176 3.92 48.04 -0.84
CA HIS A 176 3.66 49.44 -1.10
C HIS A 176 4.49 50.29 -0.13
N TRP A 177 5.25 51.23 -0.68
CA TRP A 177 6.09 52.18 0.05
C TRP A 177 5.47 53.58 -0.02
#